data_AF-A0A3S4FD28-F1
#
_entry.id   AF-A0A3S4FD28-F1
#
_cell.length_a   1.000
_cell.length_b   1.000
_cell.length_c   1.000
_cell.angle_alpha   90.00
_cell.angle_beta   90.00
_cell.angle_gamma   90.00
#
_symmetry.space_group_name_H-M   'P 1'
#
loop_
_entity.id
_entity.type
_entity.pdbx_description
1 polymer ?
#
loop_
_entity_poly.entity_id
_entity_poly.type
_entity_poly.pdbx_seq_one_letter_code
_entity_poly.pdbx_strand_id
1 'polypeptide(L)'
;MPTFFFNLIHRGGVTLDPDGTTLPDEPAARLHAEGVARELMQHREAATRFWRLRVCDDERRLLFEVPFVEIDPTLLHLPLHLREAMRDVVVGAASLGNAIHDVRFSIRQLRGTMARADGLPYLVALDGRTLPDRPAT
;
A
#
# COMPACT_ATOMS: atom_id res chain seq x y z
N MET A 1 5.39 -25.02 2.93
CA MET A 1 5.57 -23.96 1.92
C MET A 1 5.28 -22.64 2.61
N PRO A 2 6.11 -21.61 2.42
CA PRO A 2 5.92 -20.29 3.03
C PRO A 2 4.66 -19.60 2.52
N THR A 3 4.05 -18.76 3.36
CA THR A 3 2.95 -17.87 2.97
C THR A 3 3.49 -16.46 2.81
N PHE A 4 3.13 -15.82 1.70
CA PHE A 4 3.53 -14.45 1.38
C PHE A 4 2.30 -13.55 1.37
N PHE A 5 2.42 -12.32 1.85
CA PHE A 5 1.33 -11.35 1.89
C PHE A 5 1.59 -10.21 0.90
N PHE A 6 0.60 -9.88 0.08
CA PHE A 6 0.74 -8.92 -1.04
C PHE A 6 -0.03 -7.63 -0.75
N ASN A 7 0.52 -6.79 0.12
CA ASN A 7 -0.14 -5.56 0.58
C ASN A 7 -0.03 -4.45 -0.47
N LEU A 8 -1.17 -3.89 -0.87
CA LEU A 8 -1.22 -2.82 -1.87
C LEU A 8 -1.07 -1.44 -1.22
N ILE A 9 -0.09 -0.67 -1.69
CA ILE A 9 0.11 0.73 -1.33
C ILE A 9 -0.40 1.60 -2.48
N HIS A 10 -1.37 2.46 -2.19
CA HIS A 10 -2.01 3.33 -3.16
C HIS A 10 -2.23 4.74 -2.60
N ARG A 11 -2.63 5.69 -3.46
CA ARG A 11 -2.84 7.10 -3.06
C ARG A 11 -3.78 7.27 -1.85
N GLY A 12 -4.79 6.41 -1.75
CA GLY A 12 -5.75 6.39 -0.65
C GLY A 12 -5.29 5.77 0.68
N GLY A 13 -4.10 5.13 0.75
CA GLY A 13 -3.63 4.40 1.92
C GLY A 13 -3.07 3.01 1.59
N VAL A 14 -3.25 2.07 2.53
CA VAL A 14 -2.77 0.70 2.42
C VAL A 14 -3.94 -0.27 2.44
N THR A 15 -4.06 -1.12 1.42
CA THR A 15 -4.96 -2.27 1.45
C THR A 15 -4.15 -3.50 1.83
N LEU A 16 -4.48 -4.11 2.97
CA LEU A 16 -3.79 -5.29 3.47
C LEU A 16 -4.34 -6.56 2.83
N ASP A 17 -3.46 -7.50 2.55
CA ASP A 17 -3.80 -8.89 2.23
C ASP A 17 -3.84 -9.68 3.55
N PRO A 18 -5.04 -10.07 4.06
CA PRO A 18 -5.16 -10.72 5.35
C PRO A 18 -4.81 -12.21 5.30
N ASP A 19 -5.00 -12.85 4.15
CA ASP A 19 -4.94 -14.30 4.00
C ASP A 19 -3.58 -14.75 3.46
N GLY A 20 -2.95 -13.92 2.62
CA GLY A 20 -1.71 -14.26 1.95
C GLY A 20 -1.90 -15.36 0.90
N THR A 21 -0.81 -15.73 0.25
CA THR A 21 -0.76 -16.83 -0.71
C THR A 21 0.44 -17.71 -0.44
N THR A 22 0.20 -19.02 -0.34
CA THR A 22 1.25 -20.01 -0.15
C THR A 22 1.97 -20.28 -1.47
N LEU A 23 3.27 -20.03 -1.52
CA LEU A 23 4.12 -20.20 -2.70
C LEU A 23 5.40 -20.96 -2.31
N PRO A 24 6.11 -21.59 -3.25
CA PRO A 24 7.27 -22.42 -2.93
C PRO A 24 8.45 -21.61 -2.39
N ASP A 25 8.71 -20.42 -2.95
CA ASP A 25 9.88 -19.60 -2.65
C ASP A 25 9.66 -18.11 -3.00
N GLU A 26 10.65 -17.27 -2.67
CA GLU A 26 10.63 -15.83 -2.95
C GLU A 26 10.58 -15.51 -4.46
N PRO A 27 11.31 -16.19 -5.36
CA PRO A 27 11.15 -16.01 -6.81
C PRO A 27 9.72 -16.27 -7.31
N ALA A 28 9.04 -17.31 -6.81
CA ALA A 28 7.64 -17.54 -7.16
C ALA A 28 6.73 -16.43 -6.62
N ALA A 29 7.00 -15.91 -5.41
CA ALA A 29 6.32 -14.74 -4.87
C ALA A 29 6.55 -13.48 -5.72
N ARG A 30 7.75 -13.28 -6.26
CA ARG A 30 8.04 -12.19 -7.20
C ARG A 30 7.17 -12.28 -8.45
N LEU A 31 7.18 -13.44 -9.11
CA LEU A 31 6.40 -13.66 -10.33
C LEU A 31 4.90 -13.47 -10.07
N HIS A 32 4.40 -13.96 -8.94
CA HIS A 32 3.02 -13.76 -8.52
C HIS A 32 2.70 -12.28 -8.30
N ALA A 33 3.56 -11.54 -7.57
CA ALA A 33 3.38 -10.11 -7.34
C ALA A 33 3.34 -9.31 -8.65
N GLU A 34 4.17 -9.65 -9.63
CA GLU A 34 4.12 -9.01 -10.95
C GLU A 34 2.82 -9.30 -11.68
N GLY A 35 2.30 -10.53 -11.58
CA GLY A 35 0.99 -10.91 -12.12
C GLY A 35 -0.14 -10.07 -11.51
N VAL A 36 -0.22 -10.04 -10.18
CA VAL A 36 -1.19 -9.23 -9.43
C VAL A 36 -1.07 -7.75 -9.79
N ALA A 37 0.15 -7.22 -9.91
CA ALA A 37 0.36 -5.83 -10.34
C ALA A 37 -0.23 -5.56 -11.73
N ARG A 38 0.04 -6.43 -12.72
CA ARG A 38 -0.52 -6.29 -14.08
C ARG A 38 -2.05 -6.34 -14.06
N GLU A 39 -2.64 -7.27 -13.33
CA GLU A 39 -4.10 -7.38 -13.17
C GLU A 39 -4.70 -6.13 -12.53
N LEU A 40 -4.08 -5.62 -11.46
CA LEU A 40 -4.53 -4.40 -10.79
C LEU A 40 -4.40 -3.16 -11.69
N MET A 41 -3.42 -3.12 -12.60
CA MET A 41 -3.21 -1.99 -13.51
C MET A 41 -4.13 -2.01 -14.73
N GLN A 42 -4.65 -3.18 -15.10
CA GLN A 42 -5.35 -3.39 -16.36
C GLN A 42 -6.45 -2.34 -16.58
N HIS A 43 -6.41 -1.66 -17.74
CA HIS A 43 -7.34 -0.60 -18.15
C HIS A 43 -7.30 0.69 -17.32
N ARG A 44 -6.31 0.87 -16.44
CA ARG A 44 -6.14 2.07 -15.59
C ARG A 44 -4.67 2.36 -15.29
N GLU A 45 -3.78 1.96 -16.19
CA GLU A 45 -2.33 1.92 -16.00
C GLU A 45 -1.81 3.27 -15.51
N ALA A 46 -2.14 4.36 -16.21
CA ALA A 46 -1.71 5.71 -15.87
C ALA A 46 -2.17 6.18 -14.48
N ALA A 47 -3.37 5.77 -14.04
CA ALA A 47 -3.90 6.14 -12.72
C ALA A 47 -3.26 5.36 -11.57
N THR A 48 -2.75 4.15 -11.85
CA THR A 48 -2.17 3.24 -10.86
C THR A 48 -0.65 3.20 -10.88
N ARG A 49 0.05 3.90 -11.79
CA ARG A 49 1.54 3.95 -11.86
C ARG A 49 2.22 4.25 -10.53
N PHE A 50 1.62 5.10 -9.70
CA PHE A 50 2.12 5.51 -8.38
C PHE A 50 1.90 4.46 -7.28
N TRP A 51 1.25 3.34 -7.59
CA TRP A 51 0.99 2.28 -6.64
C TRP A 51 2.17 1.31 -6.58
N ARG A 52 2.23 0.54 -5.50
CA ARG A 52 3.21 -0.54 -5.35
C ARG A 52 2.65 -1.67 -4.49
N LEU A 53 3.12 -2.89 -4.74
CA LEU A 53 2.89 -4.02 -3.83
C LEU A 53 4.06 -4.15 -2.87
N ARG A 54 3.75 -4.31 -1.58
CA ARG A 54 4.69 -4.73 -0.53
C ARG A 54 4.48 -6.21 -0.28
N VAL A 55 5.50 -7.01 -0.55
CA VAL A 55 5.47 -8.45 -0.31
C VAL A 55 6.16 -8.75 1.00
N CYS A 56 5.43 -9.40 1.90
CA CYS A 56 5.94 -9.77 3.23
C CYS A 56 6.00 -11.29 3.41
N ASP A 57 6.87 -11.74 4.31
CA ASP A 57 6.94 -13.12 4.79
C ASP A 57 5.82 -13.45 5.80
N ASP A 58 5.85 -14.68 6.32
CA ASP A 58 4.92 -15.21 7.32
C ASP A 58 4.95 -14.42 8.64
N GLU A 59 6.09 -13.86 9.00
CA GLU A 59 6.28 -12.93 10.12
C GLU A 59 5.84 -11.49 9.83
N ARG A 60 5.24 -11.24 8.66
CA ARG A 60 4.84 -9.90 8.16
C ARG A 60 6.01 -8.94 7.94
N ARG A 61 7.24 -9.44 7.86
CA ARG A 61 8.43 -8.63 7.53
C ARG A 61 8.48 -8.40 6.03
N LEU A 62 8.80 -7.16 5.64
CA LEU A 62 8.94 -6.79 4.25
C LEU A 62 10.12 -7.56 3.62
N LEU A 63 9.84 -8.31 2.56
CA LEU A 63 10.86 -8.93 1.73
C LEU A 63 11.27 -7.97 0.60
N PHE A 64 10.28 -7.45 -0.12
CA PHE A 64 10.53 -6.54 -1.24
C PHE A 64 9.29 -5.73 -1.64
N GLU A 65 9.51 -4.71 -2.46
CA GLU A 65 8.46 -3.93 -3.10
C GLU A 65 8.45 -4.16 -4.62
N VAL A 66 7.27 -3.98 -5.22
CA VAL A 66 7.05 -4.03 -6.66
C VAL A 66 6.33 -2.74 -7.09
N PRO A 67 7.06 -1.72 -7.58
CA PRO A 67 6.48 -0.49 -8.11
C PRO A 67 5.75 -0.74 -9.43
N PHE A 68 4.53 -0.23 -9.57
CA PHE A 68 3.72 -0.47 -10.77
C PHE A 68 4.33 0.17 -12.02
N VAL A 69 5.01 1.30 -11.85
CA VAL A 69 5.74 1.99 -12.93
C VAL A 69 6.83 1.12 -13.58
N GLU A 70 7.40 0.16 -12.87
CA GLU A 70 8.42 -0.75 -13.43
C GLU A 70 7.80 -1.87 -14.28
N ILE A 71 6.52 -2.17 -14.07
CA ILE A 71 5.78 -3.25 -14.72
C ILE A 71 4.89 -2.74 -15.85
N ASP A 72 4.61 -1.44 -15.87
CA ASP A 72 3.67 -0.83 -16.80
C ASP A 72 3.99 -1.16 -18.27
N PRO A 73 3.17 -1.98 -18.95
CA PRO A 73 3.43 -2.36 -20.33
C PRO A 73 3.34 -1.15 -21.27
N THR A 74 2.59 -0.12 -20.91
CA THR A 74 2.45 1.11 -21.70
C THR A 74 3.72 1.93 -21.71
N LEU A 75 4.69 1.69 -20.82
CA LEU A 75 5.96 2.39 -20.79
C LEU A 75 7.09 1.64 -21.52
N LEU A 76 6.87 0.38 -21.93
CA LEU A 76 7.91 -0.46 -22.54
C LEU A 76 8.45 0.07 -23.86
N HIS A 77 7.66 0.85 -24.59
CA HIS A 77 8.08 1.47 -25.85
C HIS A 77 9.03 2.67 -25.64
N LEU A 78 9.18 3.16 -24.40
CA LEU A 78 10.05 4.28 -24.09
C LEU A 78 11.51 3.83 -23.96
N PRO A 79 12.46 4.65 -24.41
CA PRO A 79 13.89 4.49 -24.11
C PRO A 79 14.14 4.29 -22.61
N LEU A 80 15.16 3.50 -22.27
CA LEU A 80 15.50 3.16 -20.88
C LEU A 80 15.64 4.40 -19.97
N HIS A 81 16.35 5.43 -20.43
CA HIS A 81 16.55 6.66 -19.65
C HIS A 81 15.23 7.39 -19.33
N LEU A 82 14.23 7.34 -20.21
CA LEU A 82 12.91 7.93 -19.94
C LEU A 82 12.10 7.07 -18.98
N ARG A 83 12.25 5.74 -19.03
CA ARG A 83 11.63 4.84 -18.04
C ARG A 83 12.21 5.05 -16.65
N GLU A 84 13.52 5.20 -16.55
CA GLU A 84 14.20 5.51 -15.28
C GLU A 84 13.76 6.86 -14.72
N ALA A 85 13.74 7.91 -15.55
CA ALA A 85 13.25 9.22 -15.13
C ALA A 85 11.78 9.18 -14.67
N MET A 86 10.92 8.47 -15.42
CA MET A 86 9.51 8.27 -15.05
C MET A 86 9.39 7.55 -13.71
N ARG A 87 10.16 6.48 -13.52
CA ARG A 87 10.20 5.73 -12.26
C ARG A 87 10.57 6.64 -11.10
N ASP A 88 11.63 7.42 -11.22
CA ASP A 88 12.11 8.29 -10.15
C ASP A 88 11.05 9.35 -9.76
N VAL A 89 10.40 9.96 -10.76
CA VAL A 89 9.29 10.91 -10.53
C VAL A 89 8.11 10.24 -9.83
N VAL A 90 7.71 9.06 -10.31
CA VAL A 90 6.55 8.33 -9.79
C VAL A 90 6.79 7.84 -8.36
N VAL A 91 7.95 7.25 -8.09
CA VAL A 91 8.33 6.78 -6.75
C VAL A 91 8.45 7.95 -5.77
N GLY A 92 9.04 9.08 -6.21
CA GLY A 92 9.10 10.29 -5.40
C GLY A 92 7.71 10.85 -5.06
N ALA A 93 6.84 10.98 -6.06
CA ALA A 93 5.47 11.46 -5.85
C ALA A 93 4.64 10.53 -4.97
N ALA A 94 4.79 9.21 -5.14
CA ALA A 94 4.12 8.22 -4.29
C ALA A 94 4.58 8.32 -2.82
N SER A 95 5.88 8.51 -2.60
CA SER A 95 6.46 8.65 -1.26
C SER A 95 5.95 9.90 -0.55
N LEU A 96 5.87 11.03 -1.26
CA LEU A 96 5.26 12.26 -0.74
C LEU A 96 3.77 12.08 -0.41
N GLY A 97 3.02 11.41 -1.30
CA GLY A 97 1.60 11.11 -1.10
C GLY A 97 1.36 10.28 0.18
N ASN A 98 2.20 9.27 0.41
CA ASN A 98 2.13 8.43 1.61
C ASN A 98 2.45 9.24 2.88
N ALA A 99 3.51 10.06 2.85
CA ALA A 99 3.86 10.91 4.01
C ALA A 99 2.71 11.87 4.39
N ILE A 100 2.03 12.47 3.40
CA ILE A 100 0.85 13.32 3.65
C ILE A 100 -0.29 12.50 4.27
N HIS A 101 -0.50 11.26 3.80
CA HIS A 101 -1.51 10.37 4.37
C HIS A 101 -1.19 10.05 5.84
N ASP A 102 0.05 9.70 6.16
CA ASP A 102 0.50 9.35 7.52
C ASP A 102 0.35 10.52 8.51
N VAL A 103 0.68 11.74 8.05
CA VAL A 103 0.46 12.97 8.85
C VAL A 103 -1.02 13.18 9.13
N ARG A 104 -1.89 13.05 8.10
CA ARG A 104 -3.35 13.19 8.26
C ARG A 104 -3.91 12.12 9.20
N PHE A 105 -3.40 10.89 9.11
CA PHE A 105 -3.78 9.81 10.00
C PHE A 105 -3.39 10.13 11.46
N SER A 106 -2.15 10.54 11.70
CA SER A 106 -1.66 10.93 13.03
C SER A 106 -2.48 12.07 13.64
N ILE A 107 -2.82 13.11 12.86
CA ILE A 107 -3.68 14.22 13.33
C ILE A 107 -5.07 13.71 13.73
N ARG A 108 -5.67 12.82 12.94
CA ARG A 108 -6.98 12.24 13.26
C ARG A 108 -6.92 11.39 14.53
N GLN A 109 -5.83 10.64 14.72
CA GLN A 109 -5.60 9.84 15.92
C GLN A 109 -5.44 10.73 17.17
N LEU A 110 -4.66 11.81 17.07
CA LEU A 110 -4.49 12.78 18.17
C LEU A 110 -5.81 13.43 18.59
N ARG A 111 -6.62 13.86 17.61
CA ARG A 111 -7.96 14.40 17.88
C ARG A 111 -8.86 13.39 18.59
N GLY A 112 -8.77 12.11 18.22
CA GLY A 112 -9.49 11.04 18.92
C GLY A 112 -9.00 10.79 20.33
N THR A 113 -7.68 10.87 20.58
CA THR A 113 -7.15 10.76 21.93
C THR A 113 -7.56 11.95 22.82
N MET A 114 -7.57 13.18 22.28
CA MET A 114 -8.00 14.37 23.03
C MET A 114 -9.49 14.31 23.36
N ALA A 115 -10.35 14.00 22.40
CA ALA A 115 -11.78 13.88 22.65
C ALA A 115 -12.10 12.81 23.71
N ARG A 116 -11.36 11.68 23.71
CA ARG A 116 -11.47 10.68 24.79
C ARG A 116 -11.10 11.25 26.16
N ALA A 117 -10.02 12.03 26.24
CA ALA A 117 -9.60 12.67 27.49
C ALA A 117 -10.64 13.69 27.98
N ASP A 118 -11.31 14.38 27.06
CA ASP A 118 -12.34 15.39 27.35
C ASP A 118 -13.74 14.79 27.56
N GLY A 119 -13.91 13.46 27.48
CA GLY A 119 -15.20 12.79 27.61
C GLY A 119 -16.18 13.06 26.45
N LEU A 120 -15.67 13.58 25.32
CA LEU A 120 -16.47 13.89 24.13
C LEU A 120 -16.46 12.70 23.16
N PRO A 121 -17.62 12.33 22.59
CA PRO A 121 -17.66 11.31 21.55
C PRO A 121 -16.92 11.81 20.30
N TYR A 122 -15.92 11.05 19.84
CA TYR A 122 -15.20 11.32 18.60
C TYR A 122 -15.28 10.11 17.69
N LEU A 123 -16.21 10.19 16.74
CA LEU A 123 -16.48 9.12 15.80
C LEU A 123 -15.53 9.24 14.61
N VAL A 124 -14.49 8.40 14.61
CA VAL A 124 -13.67 8.17 13.43
C VAL A 124 -13.74 6.69 13.09
N ALA A 125 -14.39 6.40 11.97
CA ALA A 125 -14.27 5.11 11.29
C ALA A 125 -13.14 5.22 10.26
N LEU A 126 -12.22 4.26 10.28
CA LEU A 126 -11.15 4.11 9.29
C LEU A 126 -11.22 2.67 8.78
N ASP A 127 -11.38 2.50 7.46
CA ASP A 127 -11.49 1.21 6.78
C ASP A 127 -12.51 0.25 7.43
N GLY A 128 -13.67 0.78 7.81
CA GLY A 128 -14.77 0.00 8.40
C GLY A 128 -14.55 -0.42 9.87
N ARG A 129 -13.45 0.00 10.52
CA ARG A 129 -13.21 -0.24 11.94
C ARG A 129 -13.41 1.04 12.74
N THR A 130 -14.34 1.00 13.69
CA THR A 130 -14.41 1.97 14.79
C THR A 130 -13.24 1.73 15.72
N LEU A 131 -12.43 2.76 15.99
CA LEU A 131 -11.46 2.69 17.09
C LEU A 131 -12.23 2.44 18.39
N PRO A 132 -11.76 1.54 19.27
CA PRO A 132 -12.59 0.99 20.35
C PRO A 132 -13.17 2.10 21.21
N ASP A 133 -14.49 2.02 21.36
CA ASP A 133 -15.30 2.77 22.29
C ASP A 133 -15.52 1.87 23.50
N ARG A 134 -14.72 2.05 24.55
CA ARG A 134 -15.07 1.47 25.84
C ARG A 134 -14.55 2.34 26.98
N PRO A 135 -15.48 2.93 27.72
CA PRO A 135 -15.52 2.77 29.15
C PRO A 135 -16.80 2.01 29.49
N ALA A 136 -16.66 0.82 30.09
CA ALA A 136 -17.73 0.24 30.87
C ALA A 136 -17.18 0.10 32.28
N THR A 137 -17.64 1.04 33.12
CA THR A 137 -17.74 1.04 34.59
C THR A 137 -16.53 0.54 35.37
#